data_AF-A0A0C9R6J1-F1
#
_entry.id   AF-A0A0C9R6J1-F1
#
_cell.length_a   1.000
_cell.length_b   1.000
_cell.length_c   1.000
_cell.angle_alpha   90.00
_cell.angle_beta   90.00
_cell.angle_gamma   90.00
#
_symmetry.space_group_name_H-M   'P 1'
#
loop_
_entity.id
_entity.type
_entity.pdbx_description
1 polymer ?
#
loop_
_entity_poly.entity_id
_entity_poly.type
_entity_poly.pdbx_seq_one_letter_code
_entity_poly.pdbx_strand_id
1 'polypeptide(L)'
;MYRYVVFLSLFLAAMCCLVVAHSKYSEAMNRAGPPPNPNAEKKPFRMHKLNLLWEKAQKRLSDAKLKGLFADLKVQDKEELAWKKMMGQDKDGLKEAELRSKLRDIVEKFDLSDQFKHHQDEPPEHPNAARKEGYIFRDKKLNKLWLKVQKAGLSDEEMRTLREEFQHHQDKIDQFYATQDKDGKELGNDVELNMLAEEERQNGLLSGDVERQRHEALLES
;
A
#
# COMPACT_ATOMS: atom_id res chain seq x y z
N MET A 1 16.40 -46.14 62.28
CA MET A 1 17.34 -45.42 61.38
C MET A 1 17.07 -45.72 59.89
N TYR A 2 16.87 -46.98 59.48
CA TYR A 2 16.64 -47.35 58.07
C TYR A 2 15.46 -46.65 57.38
N ARG A 3 14.35 -46.40 58.09
CA ARG A 3 13.20 -45.68 57.50
C ARG A 3 13.55 -44.25 57.09
N TYR A 4 14.34 -43.53 57.90
CA TYR A 4 14.78 -42.17 57.60
C TYR A 4 15.79 -42.12 56.44
N VAL A 5 16.68 -43.12 56.33
CA VAL A 5 17.64 -43.23 55.21
C VAL A 5 16.92 -43.49 53.89
N VAL A 6 15.87 -44.31 53.89
CA VAL A 6 15.05 -44.58 52.69
C VAL A 6 14.24 -43.34 52.29
N PHE A 7 13.68 -42.60 53.26
CA PHE A 7 13.01 -41.33 52.97
C PHE A 7 13.97 -40.26 52.46
N LEU A 8 15.18 -40.15 53.02
CA LEU A 8 16.19 -39.19 52.56
C LEU A 8 16.69 -39.53 51.14
N SER A 9 16.85 -40.82 50.83
CA SER A 9 17.19 -41.32 49.49
C SER A 9 16.08 -41.02 48.47
N LEU A 10 14.82 -41.28 48.83
CA LEU A 10 13.66 -40.95 47.98
C LEU A 10 13.52 -39.43 47.78
N PHE A 11 13.80 -38.64 48.80
CA PHE A 11 13.73 -37.18 48.72
C PHE A 11 14.87 -36.59 47.89
N LEU A 12 16.09 -37.15 48.00
CA LEU A 12 17.25 -36.76 47.19
C LEU A 12 17.06 -37.16 45.72
N ALA A 13 16.49 -38.35 45.46
CA ALA A 13 16.12 -38.79 44.12
C ALA A 13 15.01 -37.93 43.50
N ALA A 14 14.00 -37.54 44.28
CA ALA A 14 12.94 -36.64 43.82
C ALA A 14 13.46 -35.22 43.54
N MET A 15 14.36 -34.69 44.37
CA MET A 15 15.01 -33.39 44.14
C MET A 15 15.95 -33.42 42.92
N CYS A 16 16.67 -34.51 42.68
CA CYS A 16 17.45 -34.68 41.45
C CYS A 16 16.57 -34.66 40.19
N CYS A 17 15.36 -35.24 40.23
CA CYS A 17 14.42 -35.20 39.11
C CYS A 17 13.84 -33.81 38.85
N LEU A 18 13.72 -32.95 39.87
CA LEU A 18 13.18 -31.58 39.71
C LEU A 18 14.20 -30.58 39.14
N VAL A 19 15.51 -30.82 39.31
CA VAL A 19 16.57 -29.95 38.76
C VAL A 19 16.83 -30.23 37.28
N VAL A 20 16.41 -31.38 36.75
CA VAL A 20 16.43 -31.69 35.30
C VAL A 20 15.14 -31.20 34.62
N ALA A 21 14.69 -30.00 34.97
CA ALA A 21 13.83 -29.21 34.09
C ALA A 21 14.74 -28.55 33.05
N HIS A 22 15.21 -29.38 32.11
CA HIS A 22 15.95 -28.96 30.93
C HIS A 22 15.14 -27.87 30.23
N SER A 23 15.72 -26.68 30.12
CA SER A 23 15.23 -25.57 29.32
C SER A 23 14.76 -26.11 27.96
N LYS A 24 13.46 -25.96 27.66
CA LYS A 24 12.80 -26.48 26.43
C LYS A 24 13.34 -25.90 25.11
N TYR A 25 14.38 -25.07 25.18
CA TYR A 25 15.08 -24.52 24.04
C TYR A 25 16.54 -24.94 24.15
N SER A 26 16.86 -26.10 23.59
CA SER A 26 18.24 -26.50 23.35
C SER A 26 18.87 -25.49 22.39
N GLU A 27 19.98 -24.87 22.79
CA GLU A 27 20.79 -23.94 22.00
C GLU A 27 21.14 -24.52 20.61
N ALA A 28 21.19 -25.85 20.49
CA ALA A 28 21.46 -26.58 19.26
C ALA A 28 20.44 -26.28 18.13
N MET A 29 19.17 -26.05 18.46
CA MET A 29 18.12 -25.68 17.49
C MET A 29 18.30 -24.26 16.92
N ASN A 30 18.96 -23.37 17.66
CA ASN A 30 19.25 -22.01 17.18
C ASN A 30 20.54 -21.95 16.35
N ARG A 31 21.42 -22.96 16.46
CA ARG A 31 22.63 -23.09 15.64
C ARG A 31 22.37 -23.76 14.29
N ALA A 32 21.45 -24.72 14.26
CA ALA A 32 20.96 -25.27 13.00
C ALA A 32 19.95 -24.29 12.40
N GLY A 33 20.41 -23.41 11.52
CA GLY A 33 19.52 -22.57 10.73
C GLY A 33 18.42 -23.40 10.03
N PRO A 34 17.31 -22.76 9.60
CA PRO A 34 16.18 -23.47 9.02
C PRO A 34 16.61 -24.46 7.92
N PRO A 35 16.03 -25.66 7.85
CA PRO A 35 16.41 -26.65 6.85
C PRO A 35 16.29 -26.05 5.44
N PRO A 36 17.18 -26.43 4.50
CA PRO A 36 17.12 -25.94 3.13
C PRO A 36 15.75 -26.26 2.54
N ASN A 37 14.98 -25.22 2.21
CA ASN A 37 13.67 -25.41 1.61
C ASN A 37 13.88 -25.99 0.18
N PRO A 38 13.36 -27.19 -0.13
CA PRO A 38 13.53 -27.81 -1.46
C PRO A 38 12.87 -27.01 -2.59
N ASN A 39 11.98 -26.07 -2.26
CA ASN A 39 11.41 -25.11 -3.21
C ASN A 39 12.13 -23.74 -3.21
N ALA A 40 13.24 -23.58 -2.49
CA ALA A 40 14.03 -22.33 -2.51
C ALA A 40 14.57 -22.00 -3.91
N GLU A 41 14.84 -23.03 -4.72
CA GLU A 41 15.26 -22.86 -6.12
C GLU A 41 14.13 -22.30 -6.99
N LYS A 42 12.87 -22.69 -6.71
CA LYS A 42 11.69 -22.25 -7.46
C LYS A 42 11.16 -20.90 -6.95
N LYS A 43 11.33 -20.59 -5.67
CA LYS A 43 10.88 -19.36 -5.00
C LYS A 43 12.03 -18.74 -4.20
N PRO A 44 12.96 -18.06 -4.87
CA PRO A 44 14.18 -17.56 -4.25
C PRO A 44 13.96 -16.40 -3.27
N PHE A 45 12.76 -15.78 -3.26
CA PHE A 45 12.41 -14.68 -2.38
C PHE A 45 11.37 -15.11 -1.33
N ARG A 46 11.43 -14.53 -0.14
CA ARG A 46 10.43 -14.80 0.91
C ARG A 46 9.12 -14.07 0.63
N MET A 47 9.20 -12.89 -0.01
CA MET A 47 8.04 -12.13 -0.44
C MET A 47 7.43 -12.69 -1.72
N HIS A 48 6.13 -13.03 -1.68
CA HIS A 48 5.42 -13.60 -2.83
C HIS A 48 5.42 -12.67 -4.05
N LYS A 49 5.22 -11.36 -3.84
CA LYS A 49 5.24 -10.35 -4.92
C LYS A 49 6.56 -10.34 -5.71
N LEU A 50 7.69 -10.60 -5.05
CA LEU A 50 9.00 -10.65 -5.70
C LEU A 50 9.19 -11.95 -6.48
N ASN A 51 8.64 -13.06 -6.00
CA ASN A 51 8.62 -14.32 -6.76
C ASN A 51 7.80 -14.19 -8.06
N LEU A 52 6.64 -13.53 -8.02
CA LEU A 52 5.84 -13.26 -9.23
C LEU A 52 6.62 -12.41 -10.24
N LEU A 53 7.31 -11.38 -9.76
CA LEU A 53 8.14 -10.54 -10.62
C LEU A 53 9.32 -11.32 -11.21
N TRP A 54 9.93 -12.18 -10.41
CA TRP A 54 11.02 -13.07 -10.82
C TRP A 54 10.59 -14.07 -11.90
N GLU A 55 9.46 -14.77 -11.70
CA GLU A 55 8.90 -15.69 -12.70
C GLU A 55 8.56 -14.97 -14.01
N LYS A 56 8.07 -13.73 -13.92
CA LYS A 56 7.78 -12.89 -15.09
C LYS A 56 9.06 -12.45 -15.82
N ALA A 57 10.07 -12.06 -15.05
CA ALA A 57 11.37 -11.64 -15.56
C ALA A 57 12.12 -12.77 -16.27
N GLN A 58 12.10 -13.99 -15.72
CA GLN A 58 12.70 -15.17 -16.33
C GLN A 58 12.18 -15.44 -17.76
N LYS A 59 10.94 -15.08 -18.05
CA LYS A 59 10.32 -15.27 -19.38
C LYS A 59 10.62 -14.14 -20.38
N ARG A 60 11.08 -12.97 -19.91
CA ARG A 60 11.20 -11.75 -20.75
C ARG A 60 12.62 -11.18 -20.85
N LEU A 61 13.48 -11.40 -19.85
CA LEU A 61 14.80 -10.78 -19.76
C LEU A 61 15.92 -11.75 -20.17
N SER A 62 17.00 -11.20 -20.73
CA SER A 62 18.24 -11.94 -20.99
C SER A 62 19.00 -12.24 -19.68
N ASP A 63 19.79 -13.31 -19.66
CA ASP A 63 20.51 -13.77 -18.46
C ASP A 63 21.38 -12.71 -17.78
N ALA A 64 21.94 -11.77 -18.55
CA ALA A 64 22.70 -10.65 -18.02
C ALA A 64 21.83 -9.68 -17.20
N LYS A 65 20.66 -9.31 -17.74
CA LYS A 65 19.68 -8.46 -17.03
C LYS A 65 19.03 -9.20 -15.87
N LEU A 66 18.83 -10.50 -16.01
CA LEU A 66 18.24 -11.37 -15.00
C LEU A 66 19.09 -11.42 -13.71
N LYS A 67 20.42 -11.53 -13.85
CA LYS A 67 21.35 -11.52 -12.69
C LYS A 67 21.31 -10.17 -11.95
N GLY A 68 21.26 -9.07 -12.70
CA GLY A 68 21.12 -7.73 -12.12
C GLY A 68 19.81 -7.56 -11.35
N LEU A 69 18.69 -7.98 -11.96
CA LEU A 69 17.39 -7.96 -11.31
C LEU A 69 17.37 -8.83 -10.04
N PHE A 70 18.00 -10.02 -10.09
CA PHE A 70 18.06 -10.90 -8.92
C PHE A 70 18.74 -10.23 -7.73
N ALA A 71 19.86 -9.53 -7.96
CA ALA A 71 20.56 -8.80 -6.90
C ALA A 71 19.68 -7.69 -6.32
N ASP A 72 19.04 -6.88 -7.17
CA ASP A 72 18.16 -5.79 -6.75
C ASP A 72 16.94 -6.32 -5.95
N LEU A 73 16.32 -7.42 -6.41
CA LEU A 73 15.20 -8.05 -5.70
C LEU A 73 15.62 -8.68 -4.37
N LYS A 74 16.86 -9.17 -4.23
CA LYS A 74 17.37 -9.71 -2.96
C LYS A 74 17.52 -8.63 -1.91
N VAL A 75 17.99 -7.45 -2.30
CA VAL A 75 18.06 -6.29 -1.42
C VAL A 75 16.66 -5.88 -0.98
N GLN A 76 15.73 -5.75 -1.93
CA GLN A 76 14.33 -5.42 -1.64
C GLN A 76 13.67 -6.43 -0.69
N ASP A 77 13.86 -7.75 -0.90
CA ASP A 77 13.31 -8.79 -0.02
C ASP A 77 13.82 -8.64 1.42
N LYS A 78 15.10 -8.32 1.59
CA LYS A 78 15.70 -8.10 2.91
C LYS A 78 15.13 -6.86 3.60
N GLU A 79 15.03 -5.74 2.88
CA GLU A 79 14.49 -4.48 3.42
C GLU A 79 13.01 -4.62 3.79
N GLU A 80 12.21 -5.27 2.95
CA GLU A 80 10.79 -5.54 3.20
C GLU A 80 10.58 -6.43 4.43
N LEU A 81 11.39 -7.48 4.59
CA LEU A 81 11.33 -8.34 5.77
C LEU A 81 11.76 -7.59 7.04
N ALA A 82 12.76 -6.72 6.94
CA ALA A 82 13.18 -5.89 8.07
C ALA A 82 12.07 -4.92 8.46
N TRP A 83 11.48 -4.21 7.50
CA TRP A 83 10.34 -3.32 7.74
C TRP A 83 9.15 -4.08 8.35
N LYS A 84 8.80 -5.26 7.81
CA LYS A 84 7.73 -6.10 8.38
C LYS A 84 7.97 -6.52 9.83
N LYS A 85 9.22 -6.76 10.23
CA LYS A 85 9.57 -7.08 11.62
C LYS A 85 9.41 -5.88 12.56
N MET A 86 9.53 -4.67 12.03
CA MET A 86 9.40 -3.40 12.75
C MET A 86 8.02 -2.75 12.54
N MET A 87 7.08 -3.48 11.91
CA MET A 87 5.74 -3.01 11.60
C MET A 87 5.06 -2.57 12.90
N GLY A 88 4.63 -1.30 12.95
CA GLY A 88 4.12 -0.66 14.16
C GLY A 88 4.96 0.52 14.66
N GLN A 89 6.24 0.64 14.26
CA GLN A 89 7.05 1.83 14.54
C GLN A 89 6.90 2.92 13.46
N ASP A 90 6.43 2.56 12.28
CA ASP A 90 6.21 3.46 11.15
C ASP A 90 4.74 3.91 11.11
N LYS A 91 4.40 4.92 11.92
CA LYS A 91 3.02 5.45 12.02
C LYS A 91 2.59 6.22 10.78
N ASP A 92 3.55 6.86 10.11
CA ASP A 92 3.32 7.72 8.96
C ASP A 92 3.41 6.96 7.62
N GLY A 93 3.81 5.68 7.65
CA GLY A 93 3.94 4.83 6.46
C GLY A 93 5.04 5.26 5.48
N LEU A 94 5.94 6.15 5.90
CA LEU A 94 6.99 6.72 5.06
C LEU A 94 7.96 5.65 4.57
N LYS A 95 8.35 4.71 5.43
CA LYS A 95 9.27 3.63 5.03
C LYS A 95 8.58 2.65 4.09
N GLU A 96 7.29 2.39 4.28
CA GLU A 96 6.53 1.55 3.36
C GLU A 96 6.41 2.21 1.97
N ALA A 97 6.16 3.52 1.93
CA ALA A 97 6.10 4.29 0.69
C ALA A 97 7.45 4.30 -0.04
N GLU A 98 8.56 4.45 0.69
CA GLU A 98 9.91 4.37 0.15
C GLU A 98 10.18 2.98 -0.46
N LEU A 99 9.87 1.90 0.27
CA LEU A 99 10.03 0.52 -0.23
C LEU A 99 9.18 0.26 -1.48
N ARG A 100 7.95 0.76 -1.50
CA ARG A 100 7.10 0.70 -2.70
C ARG A 100 7.72 1.47 -3.87
N SER A 101 8.31 2.64 -3.61
CA SER A 101 8.99 3.42 -4.65
C SER A 101 10.19 2.67 -5.22
N LYS A 102 11.09 2.18 -4.36
CA LYS A 102 12.25 1.38 -4.79
C LYS A 102 11.83 0.17 -5.64
N LEU A 103 10.76 -0.51 -5.25
CA LEU A 103 10.25 -1.63 -6.05
C LEU A 103 9.74 -1.17 -7.42
N ARG A 104 9.06 -0.02 -7.52
CA ARG A 104 8.65 0.54 -8.81
C ARG A 104 9.86 0.89 -9.67
N ASP A 105 10.88 1.52 -9.08
CA ASP A 105 12.09 1.92 -9.79
C ASP A 105 12.82 0.69 -10.36
N ILE A 106 12.87 -0.43 -9.62
CA ILE A 106 13.39 -1.71 -10.12
C ILE A 106 12.54 -2.23 -11.28
N VAL A 107 11.21 -2.23 -11.15
CA VAL A 107 10.31 -2.70 -12.21
C VAL A 107 10.45 -1.87 -13.49
N GLU A 108 10.64 -0.55 -13.36
CA GLU A 108 10.86 0.37 -14.48
C GLU A 108 12.24 0.18 -15.12
N LYS A 109 13.31 0.09 -14.32
CA LYS A 109 14.69 -0.15 -14.77
C LYS A 109 14.83 -1.40 -15.64
N PHE A 110 14.03 -2.44 -15.35
CA PHE A 110 14.01 -3.69 -16.12
C PHE A 110 12.85 -3.81 -17.11
N ASP A 111 12.10 -2.73 -17.35
CA ASP A 111 10.96 -2.65 -18.28
C ASP A 111 9.90 -3.75 -18.08
N LEU A 112 9.67 -4.10 -16.81
CA LEU A 112 8.65 -5.08 -16.41
C LEU A 112 7.26 -4.44 -16.20
N SER A 113 7.17 -3.13 -16.43
CA SER A 113 6.02 -2.25 -16.12
C SER A 113 4.86 -2.29 -17.13
N ASP A 114 5.06 -2.93 -18.27
CA ASP A 114 4.17 -2.88 -19.45
C ASP A 114 2.68 -3.25 -19.20
N GLN A 115 2.38 -4.03 -18.16
CA GLN A 115 0.99 -4.35 -17.76
C GLN A 115 0.37 -3.37 -16.76
N PHE A 116 1.16 -2.55 -16.10
CA PHE A 116 0.66 -1.57 -15.13
C PHE A 116 0.21 -0.27 -15.79
N LYS A 117 0.76 0.06 -16.97
CA LYS A 117 0.37 1.23 -17.78
C LYS A 117 -1.12 1.25 -18.11
N HIS A 118 -1.71 0.08 -18.35
CA HIS A 118 -3.12 -0.02 -18.74
C HIS A 118 -4.12 0.43 -17.66
N HIS A 119 -3.67 0.61 -16.42
CA HIS A 119 -4.47 1.14 -15.31
C HIS A 119 -4.12 2.57 -14.89
N GLN A 120 -3.04 3.15 -15.42
CA GLN A 120 -2.61 4.51 -15.09
C GLN A 120 -2.99 5.52 -16.17
N ASP A 121 -3.10 5.09 -17.44
CA ASP A 121 -3.42 5.96 -18.58
C ASP A 121 -4.93 6.04 -18.89
N GLU A 122 -5.80 5.33 -18.16
CA GLU A 122 -7.25 5.60 -18.22
C GLU A 122 -7.48 6.75 -17.24
N PRO A 123 -7.78 7.98 -17.71
CA PRO A 123 -8.18 9.07 -16.81
C PRO A 123 -9.29 8.50 -15.91
N PRO A 124 -9.32 8.83 -14.61
CA PRO A 124 -10.49 8.49 -13.80
C PRO A 124 -11.70 9.04 -14.55
N GLU A 125 -12.46 8.17 -15.22
CA GLU A 125 -13.67 8.56 -15.93
C GLU A 125 -14.58 9.08 -14.83
N HIS A 126 -14.60 10.41 -14.67
CA HIS A 126 -15.45 11.08 -13.70
C HIS A 126 -16.87 10.53 -13.89
N PRO A 127 -17.56 10.09 -12.84
CA PRO A 127 -18.93 9.59 -12.96
C PRO A 127 -19.91 10.65 -13.50
N ASN A 128 -19.50 11.92 -13.57
CA ASN A 128 -20.22 13.01 -14.22
C ASN A 128 -20.04 13.07 -15.75
N ALA A 129 -19.30 12.15 -16.37
CA ALA A 129 -19.34 12.00 -17.82
C ALA A 129 -20.78 11.67 -18.25
N ALA A 130 -21.32 12.47 -19.17
CA ALA A 130 -22.69 12.34 -19.65
C ALA A 130 -23.00 10.87 -19.99
N ARG A 131 -24.18 10.38 -19.55
CA ARG A 131 -24.62 8.99 -19.75
C ARG A 131 -24.47 8.64 -21.23
N LYS A 132 -23.51 7.76 -21.53
CA LYS A 132 -23.28 7.29 -22.89
C LYS A 132 -24.52 6.49 -23.32
N GLU A 133 -25.17 6.90 -24.41
CA GLU A 133 -26.41 6.26 -24.86
C GLU A 133 -26.19 4.75 -25.05
N GLY A 134 -27.05 3.93 -24.44
CA GLY A 134 -26.95 2.46 -24.44
C GLY A 134 -26.40 1.82 -23.17
N TYR A 135 -25.84 2.60 -22.23
CA TYR A 135 -25.39 2.08 -20.92
C TYR A 135 -26.49 2.24 -19.85
N ILE A 136 -26.71 1.17 -19.07
CA ILE A 136 -27.70 1.14 -17.98
C ILE A 136 -27.14 1.84 -16.75
N PHE A 137 -25.88 1.59 -16.43
CA PHE A 137 -25.16 2.20 -15.31
C PHE A 137 -24.16 3.28 -15.81
N ARG A 138 -23.71 4.19 -14.96
CA ARG A 138 -22.65 5.15 -15.31
C ARG A 138 -21.29 4.46 -15.32
N ASP A 139 -21.08 3.50 -14.42
CA ASP A 139 -19.85 2.72 -14.36
C ASP A 139 -19.77 1.67 -15.48
N LYS A 140 -18.67 1.71 -16.23
CA LYS A 140 -18.39 0.82 -17.37
C LYS A 140 -18.23 -0.65 -16.94
N LYS A 141 -17.73 -0.92 -15.73
CA LYS A 141 -17.55 -2.28 -15.20
C LYS A 141 -18.88 -2.89 -14.78
N LEU A 142 -19.78 -2.12 -14.16
CA LEU A 142 -21.15 -2.54 -13.86
C LEU A 142 -21.90 -2.94 -15.12
N ASN A 143 -21.77 -2.18 -16.21
CA ASN A 143 -22.38 -2.55 -17.49
C ASN A 143 -21.78 -3.82 -18.10
N LYS A 144 -20.46 -4.02 -18.02
CA LYS A 144 -19.83 -5.29 -18.45
C LYS A 144 -20.34 -6.47 -17.64
N LEU A 145 -20.54 -6.28 -16.33
CA LEU A 145 -21.05 -7.31 -15.44
C LEU A 145 -22.52 -7.61 -15.76
N TRP A 146 -23.33 -6.57 -15.99
CA TRP A 146 -24.72 -6.69 -16.40
C TRP A 146 -24.88 -7.47 -17.72
N LEU A 147 -24.04 -7.21 -18.73
CA LEU A 147 -24.03 -7.99 -19.97
C LEU A 147 -23.68 -9.46 -19.77
N LYS A 148 -22.84 -9.79 -18.78
CA LYS A 148 -22.52 -11.18 -18.42
C LYS A 148 -23.69 -11.86 -17.72
N VAL A 149 -24.36 -11.15 -16.82
CA VAL A 149 -25.57 -11.62 -16.14
C VAL A 149 -26.67 -11.94 -17.16
N GLN A 150 -26.92 -11.03 -18.11
CA GLN A 150 -27.90 -11.25 -19.17
C GLN A 150 -27.59 -12.49 -20.03
N LYS A 151 -26.31 -12.80 -20.24
CA LYS A 151 -25.87 -14.01 -20.97
C LYS A 151 -25.89 -15.28 -20.12
N ALA A 152 -25.88 -15.16 -18.80
CA ALA A 152 -25.82 -16.28 -17.86
C ALA A 152 -27.19 -16.93 -17.60
N GLY A 153 -28.29 -16.35 -18.12
CA GLY A 153 -29.61 -16.97 -18.07
C GLY A 153 -30.18 -17.09 -16.65
N LEU A 154 -29.99 -16.07 -15.82
CA LEU A 154 -30.56 -16.01 -14.47
C LEU A 154 -32.10 -15.91 -14.53
N SER A 155 -32.76 -16.35 -13.45
CA SER A 155 -34.21 -16.13 -13.32
C SER A 155 -34.53 -14.64 -13.21
N ASP A 156 -35.75 -14.26 -13.62
CA ASP A 156 -36.18 -12.85 -13.60
C ASP A 156 -36.17 -12.25 -12.19
N GLU A 157 -36.42 -13.05 -11.16
CA GLU A 157 -36.37 -12.62 -9.76
C GLU A 157 -34.93 -12.31 -9.31
N GLU A 158 -33.99 -13.19 -9.61
CA GLU A 158 -32.58 -12.98 -9.31
C GLU A 158 -32.00 -11.80 -10.09
N MET A 159 -32.40 -11.62 -11.36
CA MET A 159 -31.95 -10.53 -12.19
C MET A 159 -32.46 -9.16 -11.70
N ARG A 160 -33.65 -9.11 -11.11
CA ARG A 160 -34.19 -7.90 -10.46
C ARG A 160 -33.42 -7.55 -9.20
N THR A 161 -33.21 -8.51 -8.30
CA THR A 161 -32.42 -8.30 -7.08
C THR A 161 -31.01 -7.84 -7.41
N LEU A 162 -30.36 -8.48 -8.39
CA LEU A 162 -28.99 -8.11 -8.79
C LEU A 162 -28.92 -6.72 -9.44
N ARG A 163 -29.98 -6.31 -10.14
CA ARG A 163 -30.10 -4.94 -10.67
C ARG A 163 -30.17 -3.91 -9.56
N GLU A 164 -30.95 -4.17 -8.52
CA GLU A 164 -31.08 -3.30 -7.35
C GLU A 164 -29.73 -3.18 -6.62
N GLU A 165 -29.01 -4.28 -6.43
CA GLU A 165 -27.66 -4.28 -5.86
C GLU A 165 -26.66 -3.48 -6.70
N PHE A 166 -26.70 -3.62 -8.04
CA PHE A 166 -25.83 -2.82 -8.92
C PHE A 166 -26.19 -1.34 -8.88
N GLN A 167 -27.45 -0.98 -8.71
CA GLN A 167 -27.87 0.40 -8.53
C GLN A 167 -27.35 0.95 -7.20
N HIS A 168 -27.47 0.21 -6.10
CA HIS A 168 -26.89 0.61 -4.82
C HIS A 168 -25.37 0.75 -4.89
N HIS A 169 -24.68 -0.12 -5.64
CA HIS A 169 -23.25 0.01 -5.85
C HIS A 169 -22.89 1.28 -6.63
N GLN A 170 -23.65 1.58 -7.69
CA GLN A 170 -23.53 2.82 -8.46
C GLN A 170 -23.70 4.04 -7.55
N ASP A 171 -24.76 4.08 -6.74
CA ASP A 171 -25.02 5.19 -5.83
C ASP A 171 -23.88 5.39 -4.81
N LYS A 172 -23.30 4.29 -4.31
CA LYS A 172 -22.15 4.33 -3.39
C LYS A 172 -20.89 4.86 -4.07
N ILE A 173 -20.63 4.45 -5.32
CA ILE A 173 -19.52 4.98 -6.12
C ILE A 173 -19.71 6.48 -6.34
N ASP A 174 -20.92 6.90 -6.70
CA ASP A 174 -21.22 8.30 -6.97
C ASP A 174 -21.07 9.16 -5.71
N GLN A 175 -21.48 8.65 -4.55
CA GLN A 175 -21.24 9.30 -3.26
C GLN A 175 -19.75 9.44 -2.95
N PHE A 176 -18.95 8.39 -3.20
CA PHE A 176 -17.50 8.43 -2.96
C PHE A 176 -16.84 9.55 -3.78
N TYR A 177 -17.12 9.61 -5.08
CA TYR A 177 -16.57 10.66 -5.95
C TYR A 177 -17.12 12.03 -5.61
N ALA A 178 -18.40 12.14 -5.24
CA ALA A 178 -18.97 13.42 -4.79
C ALA A 178 -18.28 13.96 -3.53
N THR A 179 -17.83 13.10 -2.62
CA THR A 179 -17.04 13.51 -1.45
C THR A 179 -15.62 13.90 -1.85
N GLN A 180 -14.94 13.12 -2.69
CA GLN A 180 -13.59 13.48 -3.16
C GLN A 180 -13.56 14.81 -3.92
N ASP A 181 -14.58 15.11 -4.71
CA ASP A 181 -14.70 16.38 -5.42
C ASP A 181 -14.94 17.56 -4.48
N LYS A 182 -15.66 17.33 -3.39
CA LYS A 182 -15.88 18.35 -2.36
C LYS A 182 -14.59 18.63 -1.60
N ASP A 183 -13.88 17.59 -1.18
CA ASP A 183 -12.60 17.72 -0.50
C ASP A 183 -11.57 18.45 -1.39
N GLY A 184 -11.54 18.11 -2.70
CA GLY A 184 -10.69 18.78 -3.67
C GLY A 184 -11.07 20.25 -3.92
N LYS A 185 -12.37 20.57 -3.93
CA LYS A 185 -12.86 21.96 -4.08
C LYS A 185 -12.68 22.80 -2.83
N GLU A 186 -12.88 22.25 -1.63
CA GLU A 186 -12.63 22.95 -0.37
C GLU A 186 -11.14 23.31 -0.24
N LEU A 187 -10.24 22.35 -0.52
CA LEU A 187 -8.80 22.63 -0.55
C LEU A 187 -8.41 23.69 -1.60
N GLY A 188 -9.05 23.67 -2.78
CA GLY A 188 -8.84 24.69 -3.81
C GLY A 188 -9.31 26.08 -3.37
N ASN A 189 -10.50 26.17 -2.75
CA ASN A 189 -11.07 27.42 -2.27
C ASN A 189 -10.26 28.01 -1.11
N ASP A 190 -9.76 27.19 -0.19
CA ASP A 190 -8.95 27.64 0.95
C ASP A 190 -7.59 28.19 0.48
N VAL A 191 -7.00 27.57 -0.55
CA VAL A 191 -5.76 28.04 -1.18
C VAL A 191 -5.99 29.35 -1.95
N GLU A 192 -7.11 29.47 -2.66
CA GLU A 192 -7.49 30.70 -3.38
C GLU A 192 -7.79 31.86 -2.41
N LEU A 193 -8.50 31.60 -1.30
CA LEU A 193 -8.74 32.59 -0.24
C LEU A 193 -7.44 33.04 0.45
N ASN A 194 -6.50 32.14 0.71
CA ASN A 194 -5.20 32.50 1.28
C ASN A 194 -4.35 33.33 0.31
N MET A 195 -4.36 33.00 -0.99
CA MET A 195 -3.65 33.82 -2.00
C MET A 195 -4.22 35.23 -2.11
N LEU A 196 -5.55 35.38 -2.14
CA LEU A 196 -6.20 36.69 -2.18
C LEU A 196 -5.90 37.53 -0.93
N ALA A 197 -5.91 36.90 0.24
CA ALA A 197 -5.55 37.58 1.50
C ALA A 197 -4.08 38.03 1.55
N GLU A 198 -3.18 37.31 0.88
CA GLU A 198 -1.76 37.65 0.82
C GLU A 198 -1.48 38.77 -0.21
N GLU A 199 -2.22 38.78 -1.32
CA GLU A 199 -2.18 39.84 -2.33
C GLU A 199 -2.72 41.18 -1.78
N GLU A 200 -3.81 41.15 -1.00
CA GLU A 200 -4.32 42.35 -0.32
C GLU A 200 -3.32 42.92 0.70
N ARG A 201 -2.58 42.06 1.42
CA ARG A 201 -1.54 42.50 2.36
C ARG A 201 -0.36 43.17 1.65
N GLN A 202 0.06 42.62 0.51
CA GLN A 202 1.13 43.22 -0.29
C GLN A 202 0.71 44.55 -0.90
N ASN A 203 -0.53 44.65 -1.40
CA ASN A 203 -1.06 45.89 -1.96
C ASN A 203 -1.27 46.98 -0.89
N GLY A 204 -1.70 46.60 0.32
CA GLY A 204 -1.81 47.52 1.45
C GLY A 204 -0.45 48.07 1.91
N LEU A 205 0.59 47.23 1.89
CA LEU A 205 1.96 47.63 2.23
C LEU A 205 2.52 48.62 1.20
N LEU A 206 2.31 48.33 -0.09
CA LEU A 206 2.71 49.22 -1.20
C LEU A 206 1.98 50.58 -1.15
N SER A 207 0.69 50.60 -0.80
CA SER A 207 -0.07 51.85 -0.68
C SER A 207 0.42 52.72 0.49
N GLY A 208 0.74 52.12 1.64
CA GLY A 208 1.23 52.84 2.81
C GLY A 208 2.64 53.44 2.63
N ASP A 209 3.47 52.83 1.78
CA ASP A 209 4.80 53.35 1.47
C ASP A 209 4.74 54.52 0.47
N VAL A 210 3.80 54.50 -0.49
CA VAL A 210 3.55 55.61 -1.42
C VAL A 210 2.99 56.84 -0.70
N GLU A 211 2.11 56.65 0.29
CA GLU A 211 1.58 57.76 1.09
C GLU A 211 2.64 58.38 2.01
N ARG A 212 3.52 57.57 2.60
CA ARG A 212 4.64 58.06 3.41
C ARG A 212 5.63 58.88 2.58
N GLN A 213 5.99 58.40 1.39
CA GLN A 213 6.87 59.15 0.48
C GLN A 213 6.26 60.48 0.02
N ARG A 214 4.93 60.54 -0.19
CA ARG A 214 4.23 61.79 -0.50
C ARG A 214 4.22 62.77 0.68
N HIS A 215 4.04 62.28 1.90
CA HIS A 215 4.08 63.12 3.10
C HIS A 215 5.48 63.67 3.37
N GLU A 216 6.53 62.88 3.16
CA GLU A 216 7.92 63.33 3.29
C GLU A 216 8.27 64.39 2.24
N ALA A 217 7.86 64.21 0.99
CA ALA A 217 8.08 65.18 -0.08
C ALA A 217 7.38 66.54 0.16
N LEU A 218 6.28 66.56 0.92
CA LEU A 218 5.57 67.80 1.29
C LEU A 218 6.20 68.52 2.49
N LEU A 219 7.00 67.83 3.30
CA LEU A 219 7.71 68.41 4.44
C LEU A 219 9.08 68.99 4.06
N GLU A 220 9.64 68.54 2.93
CA GLU A 220 10.92 69.03 2.40
C GLU A 220 10.80 70.21 1.41
N SER A 221 9.58 70.69 1.09
CA SER A 221 9.34 71.89 0.26
C SER A 221 8.99 73.12 1.08
#